data_AF-A0A351YAM6-F1
#
_entry.id   AF-A0A351YAM6-F1
#
_cell.length_a   1.000
_cell.length_b   1.000
_cell.length_c   1.000
_cell.angle_alpha   90.00
_cell.angle_beta   90.00
_cell.angle_gamma   90.00
#
_symmetry.space_group_name_H-M   'P 1'
#
loop_
_entity.id
_entity.type
_entity.pdbx_description
1 polymer ?
#
loop_
_entity_poly.entity_id
_entity_poly.type
_entity_poly.pdbx_seq_one_letter_code
_entity_poly.pdbx_strand_id
1 'polypeptide(L)'
;MHRNRLFLIAASLLITSCGRSPETSSSDVSSKTDISNSSLSSGSASSSSSSSSASSIAPIQNEYFEFTKFGDTLALSKVKKTEKVMTIPGTFENMPVTTVLEGVFRDKAKIEKLILSEGIESIERYAFYGCTNLEEIAFPHTL
;
A
#
# COMPACT_ATOMS: atom_id res chain seq x y z
N MET A 1 16.18 6.93 48.12
CA MET A 1 16.85 5.66 48.42
C MET A 1 17.03 4.89 47.11
N HIS A 2 18.27 4.42 46.84
CA HIS A 2 18.78 3.58 45.73
C HIS A 2 18.16 3.76 44.32
N ARG A 3 18.78 4.40 43.30
CA ARG A 3 20.11 4.23 42.66
C ARG A 3 20.49 2.77 42.34
N ASN A 4 20.36 2.37 41.07
CA ASN A 4 21.19 1.35 40.40
C ASN A 4 21.19 1.68 38.88
N ARG A 5 22.16 2.43 38.31
CA ARG A 5 23.56 2.07 37.95
C ARG A 5 23.56 0.82 37.05
N LEU A 6 23.43 0.99 35.72
CA LEU A 6 24.55 1.17 34.78
C LEU A 6 25.67 0.13 35.01
N PHE A 7 25.61 -0.98 34.28
CA PHE A 7 26.74 -1.87 34.07
C PHE A 7 26.97 -2.04 32.56
N LEU A 8 27.91 -1.23 32.08
CA LEU A 8 28.73 -1.52 30.91
C LEU A 8 29.56 -2.77 31.20
N ILE A 9 29.42 -3.81 30.39
CA ILE A 9 30.52 -4.74 30.13
C ILE A 9 30.56 -4.99 28.62
N ALA A 10 31.52 -4.33 27.98
CA ALA A 10 32.01 -4.71 26.68
C ALA A 10 32.78 -6.03 26.80
N ALA A 11 32.52 -6.96 25.89
CA ALA A 11 33.40 -8.09 25.62
C ALA A 11 33.49 -8.25 24.09
N SER A 12 34.53 -7.64 23.53
CA SER A 12 35.04 -7.86 22.18
C SER A 12 35.62 -9.28 22.07
N LEU A 13 35.37 -10.01 20.97
CA LEU A 13 36.42 -10.55 20.06
C LEU A 13 35.87 -11.58 19.04
N LEU A 14 36.23 -11.35 17.77
CA LEU A 14 36.48 -12.30 16.66
C LEU A 14 35.31 -13.07 16.05
N ILE A 15 34.95 -12.76 14.79
CA ILE A 15 35.46 -13.50 13.62
C ILE A 15 35.62 -12.55 12.43
N THR A 16 36.87 -12.31 12.03
CA THR A 16 37.25 -11.78 10.73
C THR A 16 37.06 -12.87 9.67
N SER A 17 36.26 -12.60 8.64
CA SER A 17 36.30 -13.35 7.38
C SER A 17 36.16 -12.35 6.22
N CYS A 18 37.25 -11.64 5.94
CA CYS A 18 37.43 -10.99 4.65
C CYS A 18 38.03 -12.02 3.69
N GLY A 19 37.38 -12.27 2.56
CA GLY A 19 37.80 -13.32 1.63
C GLY A 19 37.21 -13.17 0.22
N ARG A 20 37.76 -12.21 -0.54
CA ARG A 20 38.14 -12.35 -1.97
C ARG A 20 37.02 -12.39 -3.04
N SER A 21 36.77 -11.22 -3.65
CA SER A 21 36.56 -11.07 -5.11
C SER A 21 37.94 -10.97 -5.80
N PRO A 22 38.14 -11.10 -7.14
CA PRO A 22 37.23 -11.07 -8.31
C PRO A 22 37.23 -12.46 -9.04
N GLU A 23 36.56 -12.74 -10.16
CA GLU A 23 36.93 -12.40 -11.56
C GLU A 23 35.73 -12.64 -12.51
N THR A 24 35.83 -11.96 -13.65
CA THR A 24 34.86 -11.62 -14.69
C THR A 24 34.37 -12.78 -15.58
N SER A 25 33.20 -12.63 -16.20
CA SER A 25 33.06 -12.72 -17.68
C SER A 25 31.69 -12.25 -18.16
N SER A 26 31.75 -11.39 -19.17
CA SER A 26 30.69 -10.61 -19.80
C SER A 26 29.86 -11.39 -20.82
N SER A 27 28.68 -10.87 -21.14
CA SER A 27 28.26 -10.71 -22.54
C SER A 27 27.12 -9.69 -22.65
N ASP A 28 27.47 -8.62 -23.35
CA ASP A 28 26.71 -7.45 -23.79
C ASP A 28 25.39 -7.77 -24.51
N VAL A 29 24.42 -6.84 -24.44
CA VAL A 29 23.91 -6.16 -25.65
C VAL A 29 23.36 -4.80 -25.26
N SER A 30 23.95 -3.79 -25.89
CA SER A 30 23.57 -2.38 -25.89
C SER A 30 22.36 -2.16 -26.80
N SER A 31 21.42 -1.30 -26.41
CA SER A 31 20.68 -0.45 -27.37
C SER A 31 20.03 0.73 -26.64
N LYS A 32 20.51 1.91 -27.01
CA LYS A 32 19.99 3.24 -26.71
C LYS A 32 18.58 3.41 -27.28
N THR A 33 17.72 4.14 -26.57
CA THR A 33 16.85 5.15 -27.19
C THR A 33 16.52 6.23 -26.18
N ASP A 34 17.15 7.39 -26.38
CA ASP A 34 16.64 8.70 -25.98
C ASP A 34 15.27 8.95 -26.63
N ILE A 35 14.24 9.23 -25.85
CA ILE A 35 13.14 10.14 -26.27
C ILE A 35 12.71 10.96 -25.06
N SER A 36 13.20 12.19 -25.01
CA SER A 36 12.52 13.31 -24.36
C SER A 36 11.15 13.48 -25.00
N ASN A 37 10.08 13.51 -24.20
CA ASN A 37 8.90 14.32 -24.51
C ASN A 37 8.15 14.65 -23.21
N SER A 38 8.36 15.90 -22.79
CA SER A 38 7.42 16.67 -21.98
C SER A 38 6.04 16.65 -22.61
N SER A 39 5.01 16.30 -21.84
CA SER A 39 3.63 16.71 -22.14
C SER A 39 2.85 16.76 -20.85
N LEU A 40 2.53 18.00 -20.49
CA LEU A 40 1.70 18.36 -19.38
C LEU A 40 0.29 17.84 -19.68
N SER A 41 -0.22 16.96 -18.83
CA SER A 41 -1.65 16.69 -18.81
C SER A 41 -2.21 17.33 -17.54
N SER A 42 -2.51 18.61 -17.67
CA SER A 42 -3.49 19.31 -16.86
C SER A 42 -4.84 18.64 -17.08
N GLY A 43 -5.12 17.60 -16.29
CA GLY A 43 -6.41 16.96 -16.17
C GLY A 43 -7.13 17.48 -14.94
N SER A 44 -7.61 18.72 -14.99
CA SER A 44 -8.61 19.21 -14.06
C SER A 44 -9.94 18.56 -14.40
N ALA A 45 -10.30 17.49 -13.69
CA ALA A 45 -11.65 16.96 -13.74
C ALA A 45 -11.98 16.26 -12.42
N SER A 46 -12.72 16.97 -11.57
CA SER A 46 -13.90 16.39 -10.95
C SER A 46 -14.63 17.47 -10.16
N SER A 47 -15.63 18.00 -10.84
CA SER A 47 -16.78 18.69 -10.30
C SER A 47 -17.50 17.86 -9.24
N SER A 48 -17.99 18.58 -8.23
CA SER A 48 -19.33 18.49 -7.65
C SER A 48 -19.79 17.16 -7.02
N SER A 49 -19.71 17.13 -5.69
CA SER A 49 -20.88 17.10 -4.78
C SER A 49 -21.96 16.02 -4.98
N SER A 50 -21.98 15.11 -3.99
CA SER A 50 -23.11 14.73 -3.12
C SER A 50 -24.41 14.10 -3.68
N SER A 51 -24.76 13.01 -2.98
CA SER A 51 -26.06 12.66 -2.39
C SER A 51 -27.09 11.83 -3.18
N SER A 52 -27.16 10.55 -2.74
CA SER A 52 -28.34 9.79 -2.26
C SER A 52 -29.40 9.21 -3.21
N SER A 53 -29.33 7.87 -3.29
CA SER A 53 -30.38 6.88 -2.95
C SER A 53 -31.49 6.53 -3.97
N ALA A 54 -31.33 5.37 -4.63
CA ALA A 54 -32.35 4.32 -4.74
C ALA A 54 -31.71 2.99 -5.19
N SER A 55 -32.05 1.89 -4.52
CA SER A 55 -31.44 0.56 -4.64
C SER A 55 -31.34 0.02 -6.07
N SER A 56 -30.14 0.11 -6.60
CA SER A 56 -29.46 -0.82 -7.50
C SER A 56 -28.05 -0.91 -6.91
N ILE A 57 -27.36 -2.05 -6.96
CA ILE A 57 -26.03 -2.18 -6.34
C ILE A 57 -25.05 -1.27 -7.09
N ALA A 58 -25.02 0.00 -6.70
CA ALA A 58 -24.15 1.01 -7.23
C ALA A 58 -22.86 0.97 -6.41
N PRO A 59 -21.69 1.12 -7.06
CA PRO A 59 -20.44 1.21 -6.33
C PRO A 59 -20.51 2.42 -5.39
N ILE A 60 -20.16 2.20 -4.13
CA ILE A 60 -20.18 3.25 -3.12
C ILE A 60 -18.88 4.03 -3.25
N GLN A 61 -18.99 5.33 -3.44
CA GLN A 61 -17.88 6.17 -3.86
C GLN A 61 -17.46 7.10 -2.72
N ASN A 62 -16.19 7.02 -2.33
CA ASN A 62 -15.52 8.13 -1.66
C ASN A 62 -14.51 8.76 -2.63
N GLU A 63 -13.93 9.91 -2.29
CA GLU A 63 -12.95 10.59 -3.15
C GLU A 63 -11.67 9.73 -3.38
N TYR A 64 -11.43 8.75 -2.51
CA TYR A 64 -10.24 7.91 -2.50
C TYR A 64 -10.48 6.48 -2.99
N PHE A 65 -11.65 5.91 -2.73
CA PHE A 65 -11.93 4.49 -2.84
C PHE A 65 -13.29 4.23 -3.47
N GLU A 66 -13.38 3.12 -4.20
CA GLU A 66 -14.65 2.54 -4.64
C GLU A 66 -14.88 1.21 -3.92
N PHE A 67 -16.04 1.11 -3.29
CA PHE A 67 -16.47 -0.09 -2.59
C PHE A 67 -17.56 -0.81 -3.39
N THR A 68 -17.50 -2.14 -3.41
CA THR A 68 -18.56 -2.99 -3.94
C THR A 68 -19.28 -3.65 -2.78
N LYS A 69 -20.61 -3.58 -2.79
CA LYS A 69 -21.45 -4.19 -1.76
C LYS A 69 -21.66 -5.67 -2.05
N PHE A 70 -21.44 -6.49 -1.02
CA PHE A 70 -21.67 -7.93 -1.02
C PHE A 70 -22.58 -8.29 0.16
N GLY A 71 -23.88 -8.44 -0.10
CA GLY A 71 -24.87 -8.69 0.95
C GLY A 71 -24.90 -7.54 1.96
N ASP A 72 -24.47 -7.82 3.19
CA ASP A 72 -24.41 -6.88 4.32
C ASP A 72 -23.01 -6.29 4.56
N THR A 73 -22.04 -6.62 3.70
CA THR A 73 -20.64 -6.18 3.84
C THR A 73 -20.17 -5.42 2.60
N LEU A 74 -19.06 -4.71 2.74
CA LEU A 74 -18.39 -3.99 1.67
C LEU A 74 -17.02 -4.61 1.38
N ALA A 75 -16.68 -4.71 0.11
CA ALA A 75 -15.33 -4.98 -0.33
C ALA A 75 -14.74 -3.75 -1.01
N LEU A 76 -13.49 -3.43 -0.68
CA LEU A 76 -12.72 -2.45 -1.41
C LEU A 76 -12.39 -3.01 -2.79
N SER A 77 -12.91 -2.37 -3.84
CA SER A 77 -12.83 -2.86 -5.22
C SER A 77 -11.87 -2.06 -6.08
N LYS A 78 -11.71 -0.76 -5.77
CA LYS A 78 -10.81 0.10 -6.53
C LYS A 78 -10.31 1.28 -5.72
N VAL A 79 -9.11 1.74 -6.07
CA VAL A 79 -8.49 2.93 -5.48
C VAL A 79 -8.42 4.02 -6.54
N LYS A 80 -9.20 5.08 -6.33
CA LYS A 80 -9.26 6.26 -7.22
C LYS A 80 -8.05 7.15 -7.02
N LYS A 81 -7.71 7.43 -5.77
CA LYS A 81 -6.62 8.33 -5.39
C LYS A 81 -5.66 7.60 -4.48
N THR A 82 -4.36 7.78 -4.72
CA THR A 82 -3.29 7.19 -3.91
C THR A 82 -2.40 8.28 -3.37
N GLU A 83 -2.12 8.19 -2.09
CA GLU A 83 -1.23 9.09 -1.34
C GLU A 83 -0.14 8.28 -0.65
N LYS A 84 0.87 8.99 -0.12
CA LYS A 84 1.98 8.40 0.64
C LYS A 84 1.49 7.61 1.85
N VAL A 85 0.57 8.19 2.61
CA VAL A 85 -0.04 7.55 3.78
C VAL A 85 -1.52 7.38 3.49
N MET A 86 -2.02 6.14 3.58
CA MET A 86 -3.40 5.83 3.25
C MET A 86 -4.02 4.93 4.32
N THR A 87 -5.23 5.29 4.75
CA THR A 87 -6.00 4.51 5.72
C THR A 87 -7.25 3.95 5.05
N ILE A 88 -7.41 2.63 5.07
CA ILE A 88 -8.62 1.95 4.62
C ILE A 88 -9.57 1.88 5.80
N PRO A 89 -10.74 2.53 5.74
CA PRO A 89 -11.71 2.48 6.81
C PRO A 89 -12.32 1.07 6.90
N GLY A 90 -12.53 0.59 8.13
CA GLY A 90 -13.18 -0.69 8.41
C GLY A 90 -14.71 -0.62 8.32
N THR A 91 -15.25 0.58 8.17
CA THR A 91 -16.69 0.84 8.02
C THR A 91 -16.92 2.00 7.07
N PHE A 92 -17.86 1.85 6.14
CA PHE A 92 -18.29 2.91 5.24
C PHE A 92 -19.81 2.91 5.11
N GLU A 93 -20.44 4.08 5.25
CA GLU A 93 -21.92 4.22 5.25
C GLU A 93 -22.66 3.27 6.22
N ASN A 94 -22.16 3.11 7.45
CA ASN A 94 -22.69 2.15 8.45
C ASN A 94 -22.63 0.67 8.04
N MET A 95 -21.86 0.34 6.99
CA MET A 95 -21.60 -1.05 6.60
C MET A 95 -20.13 -1.40 6.85
N PRO A 96 -19.83 -2.62 7.33
CA PRO A 96 -18.47 -3.07 7.56
C PRO A 96 -17.75 -3.34 6.23
N VAL A 97 -16.50 -2.90 6.14
CA VAL A 97 -15.57 -3.21 5.05
C VAL A 97 -14.72 -4.39 5.48
N THR A 98 -15.06 -5.58 4.98
CA THR A 98 -14.43 -6.82 5.42
C THR A 98 -13.40 -7.35 4.44
N THR A 99 -13.46 -6.93 3.17
CA THR A 99 -12.65 -7.56 2.11
C THR A 99 -11.88 -6.52 1.30
N VAL A 100 -10.61 -6.81 1.01
CA VAL A 100 -9.80 -6.08 0.01
C VAL A 100 -9.67 -6.97 -1.22
N LEU A 101 -10.26 -6.56 -2.35
CA LEU A 101 -10.28 -7.36 -3.58
C LEU A 101 -8.91 -7.49 -4.26
N GLU A 102 -8.84 -8.43 -5.21
CA GLU A 102 -7.62 -8.76 -5.95
C GLU A 102 -7.09 -7.54 -6.70
N GLY A 103 -5.80 -7.26 -6.54
CA GLY A 103 -5.12 -6.20 -7.29
C GLY A 103 -5.58 -4.77 -7.01
N VAL A 104 -6.32 -4.52 -5.92
CA VAL A 104 -6.85 -3.18 -5.59
C VAL A 104 -5.76 -2.11 -5.48
N PHE A 105 -4.63 -2.45 -4.87
CA PHE A 105 -3.44 -1.59 -4.77
C PHE A 105 -2.36 -1.98 -5.79
N ARG A 106 -2.71 -2.70 -6.84
CA ARG A 106 -1.74 -3.11 -7.86
C ARG A 106 -1.06 -1.90 -8.51
N ASP A 107 0.27 -1.97 -8.63
CA ASP A 107 1.14 -0.97 -9.25
C ASP A 107 1.00 0.44 -8.63
N LYS A 108 0.56 0.51 -7.36
CA LYS A 108 0.44 1.78 -6.61
C LYS A 108 1.75 2.15 -5.94
N ALA A 109 2.70 2.61 -6.74
CA ALA A 109 4.01 3.07 -6.25
C ALA A 109 3.94 4.36 -5.40
N LYS A 110 2.81 5.06 -5.30
CA LYS A 110 2.71 6.27 -4.46
C LYS A 110 2.58 5.98 -2.97
N ILE A 111 2.22 4.75 -2.60
CA ILE A 111 1.90 4.39 -1.21
C ILE A 111 3.18 3.99 -0.50
N GLU A 112 3.47 4.68 0.59
CA GLU A 112 4.61 4.42 1.50
C GLU A 112 4.12 3.72 2.77
N LYS A 113 2.96 4.13 3.28
CA LYS A 113 2.33 3.56 4.47
C LYS A 113 0.86 3.25 4.22
N LEU A 114 0.46 2.01 4.49
CA LEU A 114 -0.93 1.57 4.40
C LEU A 114 -1.44 1.12 5.77
N ILE A 115 -2.59 1.67 6.18
CA ILE A 115 -3.24 1.33 7.45
C ILE A 115 -4.57 0.66 7.14
N LEU A 116 -4.69 -0.62 7.47
CA LEU A 116 -5.92 -1.39 7.37
C LEU A 116 -6.64 -1.27 8.73
N SER A 117 -7.83 -0.68 8.76
CA SER A 117 -8.60 -0.59 9.99
C SER A 117 -9.17 -1.96 10.41
N GLU A 118 -9.52 -2.08 11.68
CA GLU A 118 -10.22 -3.23 12.24
C GLU A 118 -11.47 -3.63 11.44
N GLY A 119 -11.77 -4.93 11.40
CA GLY A 119 -12.92 -5.48 10.69
C GLY A 119 -12.63 -5.94 9.28
N ILE A 120 -11.41 -5.74 8.76
CA ILE A 120 -10.95 -6.37 7.52
C ILE A 120 -10.59 -7.83 7.83
N GLU A 121 -11.30 -8.75 7.19
CA GLU A 121 -11.23 -10.21 7.37
C GLU A 121 -10.47 -10.90 6.25
N SER A 122 -10.43 -10.31 5.05
CA SER A 122 -9.84 -10.96 3.87
C SER A 122 -9.11 -9.97 2.98
N ILE A 123 -7.93 -10.39 2.54
CA ILE A 123 -7.09 -9.67 1.57
C ILE A 123 -6.81 -10.63 0.41
N GLU A 124 -7.30 -10.28 -0.76
CA GLU A 124 -7.19 -11.12 -1.94
C GLU A 124 -5.80 -11.11 -2.57
N ARG A 125 -5.57 -12.04 -3.49
CA ARG A 125 -4.29 -12.19 -4.20
C ARG A 125 -3.88 -10.91 -4.89
N TYR A 126 -2.57 -10.67 -4.92
CA TYR A 126 -1.98 -9.51 -5.60
C TYR A 126 -2.50 -8.14 -5.14
N ALA A 127 -3.20 -8.05 -4.00
CA ALA A 127 -3.73 -6.77 -3.50
C ALA A 127 -2.66 -5.68 -3.46
N PHE A 128 -1.43 -6.02 -3.05
CA PHE A 128 -0.28 -5.10 -2.95
C PHE A 128 0.82 -5.35 -4.01
N TYR A 129 0.49 -6.03 -5.11
CA TYR A 129 1.49 -6.34 -6.14
C TYR A 129 2.02 -5.07 -6.81
N GLY A 130 3.34 -4.91 -6.91
CA GLY A 130 3.93 -3.73 -7.56
C GLY A 130 3.86 -2.44 -6.72
N CYS A 131 3.51 -2.51 -5.44
CA CYS A 131 3.65 -1.39 -4.51
C CYS A 131 5.13 -1.16 -4.14
N THR A 132 5.93 -0.62 -5.07
CA THR A 132 7.41 -0.57 -4.93
C THR A 132 7.92 0.32 -3.81
N ASN A 133 7.16 1.34 -3.40
CA ASN A 133 7.56 2.27 -2.33
C ASN A 133 6.88 1.96 -1.00
N LEU A 134 6.14 0.84 -0.89
CA LEU A 134 5.42 0.49 0.33
C LEU A 134 6.41 0.02 1.41
N GLU A 135 6.59 0.85 2.43
CA GLU A 135 7.53 0.63 3.53
C GLU A 135 6.83 -0.02 4.73
N GLU A 136 5.57 0.36 5.01
CA GLU A 136 4.84 -0.10 6.19
C GLU A 136 3.39 -0.47 5.86
N ILE A 137 2.95 -1.63 6.34
CA ILE A 137 1.53 -2.03 6.36
C ILE A 137 1.13 -2.32 7.81
N ALA A 138 0.19 -1.54 8.33
CA ALA A 138 -0.46 -1.83 9.60
C ALA A 138 -1.69 -2.70 9.33
N PHE A 139 -1.63 -3.96 9.74
CA PHE A 139 -2.75 -4.90 9.67
C PHE A 139 -3.69 -4.70 10.86
N PRO A 140 -4.99 -4.99 10.70
CA PRO A 140 -5.92 -5.05 11.82
C PRO A 140 -5.50 -6.14 12.81
N HIS A 141 -5.85 -5.95 14.07
CA HIS A 141 -5.58 -6.93 15.12
C HIS A 141 -6.39 -8.24 14.97
N THR A 142 -7.44 -8.22 14.15
CA THR A 142 -8.32 -9.38 13.90
C THR A 142 -7.83 -10.35 12.82
N LEU A 143 -6.72 -10.05 12.13
CA LEU A 143 -6.07 -10.94 11.15
C LEU A 143 -4.91 -11.72 11.77
#